data_AF-A0A1W1E4G1-F1
#
_entry.id   AF-A0A1W1E4G1-F1
#
_cell.length_a   1.000
_cell.length_b   1.000
_cell.length_c   1.000
_cell.angle_alpha   90.00
_cell.angle_beta   90.00
_cell.angle_gamma   90.00
#
_symmetry.space_group_name_H-M   'P 1'
#
loop_
_entity.id
_entity.type
_entity.pdbx_description
1 polymer ?
#
loop_
_entity_poly.entity_id
_entity_poly.type
_entity_poly.pdbx_seq_one_letter_code
_entity_poly.pdbx_strand_id
1 'polypeptide(L)'
;MYLDEIDNGIHHSKLDELWEVILKTSKELNVQVFAATHSKECLESYARTAKKLADEEIVLIELGKSKDKIESIVFDYSGIMHHIKQKLEVRGW
;
A
#
# COMPACT_ATOMS: atom_id res chain seq x y z
N MET A 1 0.87 -1.16 14.82
CA MET A 1 1.96 -2.04 14.34
C MET A 1 2.69 -1.32 13.23
N TYR A 2 4.03 -1.32 13.23
CA TYR A 2 4.86 -0.70 12.18
C TYR A 2 5.60 -1.80 11.42
N LEU A 3 5.48 -1.80 10.09
CA LEU A 3 6.10 -2.76 9.20
C LEU A 3 6.92 -1.97 8.17
N ASP A 4 8.24 -2.04 8.27
CA ASP A 4 9.14 -1.41 7.30
C ASP A 4 9.58 -2.43 6.26
N GLU A 5 9.71 -1.98 5.00
CA GLU A 5 9.97 -2.84 3.83
C GLU A 5 9.18 -4.15 3.85
N ILE A 6 7.86 -4.03 3.98
CA ILE A 6 6.95 -5.16 4.26
C ILE A 6 7.03 -6.34 3.28
N ASP A 7 7.51 -6.09 2.06
CA ASP A 7 7.66 -7.05 0.99
C ASP A 7 9.07 -7.62 0.84
N ASN A 8 10.04 -7.19 1.65
CA ASN A 8 11.42 -7.64 1.55
C ASN A 8 11.55 -9.15 1.82
N GLY A 9 12.17 -9.87 0.87
CA GLY A 9 12.32 -11.33 0.93
C GLY A 9 11.05 -12.12 0.63
N ILE A 10 9.94 -11.47 0.27
CA ILE A 10 8.68 -12.12 -0.09
C ILE A 10 8.53 -12.16 -1.61
N HIS A 11 8.37 -13.36 -2.17
CA HIS A 11 8.11 -13.50 -3.60
C HIS A 11 6.74 -12.90 -3.96
N HIS A 12 6.63 -12.19 -5.10
CA HIS A 12 5.43 -11.45 -5.50
C HIS A 12 4.13 -12.27 -5.46
N SER A 13 4.21 -13.57 -5.76
CA SER A 13 3.05 -14.49 -5.71
C SER A 13 2.48 -14.71 -4.30
N LYS A 14 3.18 -14.26 -3.25
CA LYS A 14 2.79 -14.38 -1.84
C LYS A 14 2.32 -13.07 -1.22
N LEU A 15 2.43 -11.95 -1.93
CA LEU A 15 2.01 -10.65 -1.41
C LEU A 15 0.51 -10.58 -1.14
N ASP A 16 -0.32 -11.21 -1.99
CA ASP A 16 -1.79 -11.20 -1.81
C ASP A 16 -2.17 -11.93 -0.50
N GLU A 17 -1.53 -13.08 -0.24
CA GLU A 17 -1.69 -13.87 0.99
C GLU A 17 -1.20 -13.09 2.23
N LEU A 18 -0.05 -12.42 2.12
CA LEU A 18 0.50 -11.57 3.18
C LEU A 18 -0.48 -10.46 3.58
N TRP A 19 -1.00 -9.72 2.61
CA TRP A 19 -1.99 -8.67 2.87
C TRP A 19 -3.27 -9.21 3.47
N GLU A 20 -3.72 -10.39 3.04
CA GLU A 20 -4.94 -11.00 3.57
C GLU A 20 -4.79 -11.33 5.06
N VAL A 21 -3.64 -11.87 5.46
CA VAL A 21 -3.31 -12.11 6.88
C VAL A 21 -3.28 -10.80 7.65
N ILE A 22 -2.59 -9.78 7.13
CA ILE A 22 -2.41 -8.50 7.84
C ILE A 22 -3.75 -7.79 8.05
N LEU A 23 -4.57 -7.66 7.00
CA LEU A 23 -5.85 -6.96 7.06
C LEU A 23 -6.89 -7.67 7.94
N LYS A 24 -6.91 -9.00 7.93
CA LYS A 24 -7.79 -9.77 8.82
C LYS A 24 -7.34 -9.64 10.27
N THR A 25 -6.05 -9.86 10.52
CA THR A 25 -5.48 -9.84 11.87
C THR A 25 -5.59 -8.44 12.49
N SER A 26 -5.39 -7.38 11.70
CA SER A 26 -5.52 -6.00 12.21
C SER A 26 -6.93 -5.70 12.70
N LYS A 27 -7.95 -6.18 11.98
CA LYS A 27 -9.37 -6.03 12.37
C LYS A 27 -9.72 -6.88 13.57
N GLU A 28 -9.29 -8.15 13.59
CA GLU A 28 -9.51 -9.05 14.73
C GLU A 28 -8.92 -8.51 16.03
N LEU A 29 -7.74 -7.90 15.95
CA LEU A 29 -7.06 -7.32 17.11
C LEU A 29 -7.43 -5.85 17.37
N ASN A 30 -8.25 -5.23 16.51
CA ASN A 30 -8.59 -3.82 16.56
C ASN A 30 -7.37 -2.89 16.67
N VAL A 31 -6.40 -3.07 15.75
CA VAL A 31 -5.14 -2.30 15.71
C VAL A 31 -4.92 -1.63 14.37
N GLN A 32 -4.29 -0.46 14.38
CA GLN A 32 -3.84 0.22 13.16
C GLN A 32 -2.47 -0.32 12.70
N VAL A 33 -2.33 -0.49 11.38
CA VAL A 33 -1.08 -0.91 10.72
C VAL A 33 -0.52 0.24 9.91
N PHE A 34 0.76 0.53 10.11
CA PHE A 34 1.54 1.42 9.25
C PHE A 34 2.57 0.56 8.53
N ALA A 35 2.46 0.48 7.21
CA ALA A 35 3.34 -0.32 6.38
C ALA A 35 4.06 0.58 5.37
N ALA A 36 5.37 0.39 5.22
CA ALA A 36 6.18 1.06 4.23
C ALA A 36 6.65 0.07 3.17
N THR A 37 6.65 0.51 1.91
CA THR A 37 7.15 -0.24 0.77
C THR A 37 7.60 0.74 -0.32
N HIS A 38 8.57 0.31 -1.11
CA HIS A 38 8.95 0.96 -2.37
C HIS A 38 8.45 0.16 -3.60
N SER A 39 7.74 -0.95 -3.36
CA SER A 39 7.35 -1.90 -4.40
C SER A 39 5.96 -1.60 -4.94
N LYS A 40 5.92 -1.32 -6.24
CA LYS A 40 4.66 -1.20 -6.97
C LYS A 40 3.85 -2.49 -6.94
N GLU A 41 4.51 -3.65 -7.03
CA GLU A 41 3.84 -4.95 -6.99
C GLU A 41 3.18 -5.20 -5.62
N CYS A 42 3.81 -4.75 -4.54
CA CYS A 42 3.24 -4.79 -3.19
C CYS A 42 1.99 -3.90 -3.07
N LEU A 43 2.01 -2.71 -3.65
CA LEU A 43 0.85 -1.81 -3.68
C LEU A 43 -0.29 -2.36 -4.57
N GLU A 44 0.04 -2.94 -5.72
CA GLU A 44 -0.93 -3.60 -6.60
C GLU A 44 -1.57 -4.82 -5.91
N SER A 45 -0.77 -5.59 -5.19
CA SER A 45 -1.22 -6.71 -4.36
C SER A 45 -2.15 -6.26 -3.25
N TYR A 46 -1.78 -5.21 -2.52
CA TYR A 46 -2.63 -4.57 -1.52
C TYR A 46 -4.01 -4.24 -2.11
N ALA A 47 -4.06 -3.53 -3.25
CA ALA A 47 -5.30 -3.11 -3.85
C ALA A 47 -6.20 -4.26 -4.31
N ARG A 48 -5.60 -5.35 -4.84
CA ARG A 48 -6.34 -6.58 -5.17
C ARG A 48 -6.95 -7.20 -3.91
N THR A 49 -6.18 -7.33 -2.84
CA THR A 49 -6.62 -7.94 -1.59
C THR A 49 -7.66 -7.08 -0.87
N ALA A 50 -7.46 -5.77 -0.78
CA ALA A 50 -8.41 -4.82 -0.22
C ALA A 50 -9.76 -4.90 -0.95
N LYS A 51 -9.75 -4.89 -2.29
CA LYS A 51 -10.96 -5.08 -3.10
C LYS A 51 -11.64 -6.43 -2.85
N LYS A 52 -10.86 -7.52 -2.76
CA LYS A 52 -11.37 -8.88 -2.46
C LYS A 52 -12.08 -8.93 -1.11
N LEU A 53 -11.55 -8.22 -0.11
CA LEU A 53 -12.07 -8.20 1.26
C LEU A 53 -13.13 -7.11 1.49
N ALA A 54 -13.46 -6.31 0.46
CA ALA A 54 -14.28 -5.10 0.60
C ALA A 54 -13.76 -4.17 1.71
N ASP A 55 -12.44 -4.03 1.78
CA ASP A 55 -11.74 -3.17 2.74
C ASP A 55 -11.41 -1.83 2.08
N GLU A 56 -12.05 -0.77 2.57
CA GLU A 56 -11.86 0.60 2.07
C GLU A 56 -11.16 1.50 3.12
N GLU A 57 -10.78 0.95 4.28
CA GLU A 57 -10.19 1.70 5.39
C GLU A 57 -8.68 1.89 5.21
N ILE A 58 -8.29 2.63 4.17
CA ILE A 58 -6.88 2.83 3.80
C ILE A 58 -6.55 4.25 3.39
N VAL A 59 -5.33 4.63 3.75
CA VAL A 59 -4.64 5.81 3.25
C VAL A 59 -3.26 5.39 2.73
N LEU A 60 -2.94 5.78 1.50
CA LEU A 60 -1.59 5.70 0.96
C LEU A 60 -0.95 7.10 1.07
N ILE A 61 0.25 7.14 1.62
CA ILE A 61 1.08 8.35 1.64
C ILE A 61 2.30 8.07 0.77
N GLU A 62 2.31 8.64 -0.43
CA GLU A 62 3.48 8.59 -1.30
C GLU A 62 4.40 9.75 -0.95
N LEU A 63 5.65 9.43 -0.61
CA LEU A 63 6.68 10.41 -0.30
C LEU A 63 7.62 10.54 -1.49
N GLY A 64 8.03 11.77 -1.80
CA GLY A 64 9.13 11.98 -2.72
C GLY A 64 9.88 13.28 -2.45
N LYS A 65 10.99 13.45 -3.16
CA LYS A 65 11.95 14.53 -2.92
C LYS A 65 12.07 15.43 -4.14
N SER A 66 11.79 16.72 -3.98
CA SER A 66 12.05 17.77 -4.98
C SER A 66 13.05 18.79 -4.46
N LYS A 67 14.12 19.00 -5.23
CA LYS A 67 15.27 19.88 -4.94
C LYS A 67 15.99 19.52 -3.65
N ASP A 68 15.38 19.76 -2.49
CA ASP A 68 15.81 19.26 -1.17
C ASP A 68 14.68 19.18 -0.14
N LYS A 69 13.43 19.25 -0.59
CA LYS A 69 12.24 19.12 0.26
C LYS A 69 11.59 17.76 0.03
N ILE A 70 11.17 17.13 1.13
CA ILE A 70 10.29 15.97 1.08
C ILE A 70 8.87 16.52 0.98
N GLU A 71 8.12 16.09 -0.03
CA GLU A 71 6.69 16.37 -0.14
C GLU A 71 5.93 15.04 -0.23
N SER A 72 4.64 15.09 0.08
CA SER A 72 3.78 13.91 0.19
C SER A 72 2.51 14.08 -0.61
N ILE A 73 2.07 13.01 -1.26
CA ILE A 73 0.74 12.90 -1.86
C ILE A 73 -0.05 11.89 -1.04
N VAL A 74 -1.28 12.26 -0.66
CA VAL A 74 -2.16 11.41 0.14
C VAL A 74 -3.30 10.93 -0.74
N PHE A 75 -3.49 9.61 -0.80
CA PHE A 75 -4.58 8.98 -1.52
C PHE A 75 -5.49 8.22 -0.56
N ASP A 76 -6.79 8.45 -0.67
CA ASP A 76 -7.81 7.56 -0.10
C ASP A 76 -7.98 6.30 -0.95
N TYR A 77 -8.84 5.36 -0.51
CA TYR A 77 -9.12 4.13 -1.25
C TYR A 77 -9.43 4.37 -2.74
N SER A 78 -10.31 5.32 -3.06
CA SER A 78 -10.69 5.61 -4.45
C SER A 78 -9.51 6.16 -5.26
N GLY A 79 -8.71 7.04 -4.64
CA GLY A 79 -7.49 7.59 -5.18
C GLY A 79 -6.44 6.52 -5.45
N ILE A 80 -6.25 5.57 -4.54
CA ILE A 80 -5.33 4.43 -4.69
C ILE A 80 -5.75 3.56 -5.88
N MET A 81 -7.03 3.17 -5.93
CA MET A 81 -7.55 2.31 -6.99
C MET A 81 -7.41 2.96 -8.37
N HIS A 82 -7.57 4.28 -8.44
CA HIS A 82 -7.35 5.05 -9.64
C HIS A 82 -5.86 5.18 -10.00
N HIS A 83 -5.02 5.54 -9.03
CA HIS A 83 -3.57 5.70 -9.15
C HIS A 83 -2.92 4.42 -9.71
N ILE A 84 -3.25 3.26 -9.14
CA ILE A 84 -2.73 1.96 -9.59
C ILE A 84 -3.21 1.63 -11.01
N LYS A 85 -4.48 1.89 -11.32
CA LYS A 85 -5.08 1.57 -12.63
C LYS A 85 -4.50 2.41 -13.77
N GLN A 86 -4.14 3.66 -13.49
CA GLN A 86 -3.76 4.60 -14.54
C GLN A 86 -2.44 4.27 -15.25
N LYS A 87 -1.58 3.37 -14.73
CA LYS A 87 -0.19 3.23 -15.21
C LYS A 87 0.48 4.59 -15.46
N LEU A 88 0.05 5.65 -14.77
CA LEU A 88 0.75 6.93 -14.82
C LEU A 88 2.16 6.59 -14.35
N GLU A 89 3.12 6.83 -15.24
CA GLU A 89 4.52 6.56 -15.00
C GLU A 89 4.82 7.05 -13.59
N VAL A 90 5.24 6.12 -12.73
CA VAL A 90 5.49 6.33 -11.30
C VAL A 90 6.74 7.19 -11.18
N ARG A 91 6.61 8.45 -11.58
CA ARG A 91 7.54 9.57 -11.44
C ARG A 91 6.69 10.84 -11.50
N GLY A 92 5.93 11.06 -10.44
CA GLY A 92 5.41 12.38 -10.10
C GLY A 92 6.51 13.28 -9.55
N TRP A 93 7.68 13.31 -10.18
CA TRP A 93 8.84 14.16 -9.86
C TRP A 93 9.69 14.33 -11.12
#